data_AF-A0AAE0E330-F1
#
_entry.id   AF-A0AAE0E330-F1
#
_cell.length_a   1.000
_cell.length_b   1.000
_cell.length_c   1.000
_cell.angle_alpha   90.00
_cell.angle_beta   90.00
_cell.angle_gamma   90.00
#
_symmetry.space_group_name_H-M   'P 1'
#
loop_
_entity.id
_entity.type
_entity.pdbx_description
1 polymer ?
#
loop_
_entity_poly.entity_id
_entity_poly.type
_entity_poly.pdbx_seq_one_letter_code
_entity_poly.pdbx_strand_id
1 'polypeptide(L)'
;MIPPLLFQLMILLSWPINVLAESPAIAKPDCPTNCRNVSIPFPFGIGAGCYLDDWYEVTCNSSGPFLRSINLEVLNISISLDASTMLVNHPVIYSCDDNDVMNETVDLERSPFFFSDANRFTGVGCNTFAYLSSNISIISAACLSVTKAKKALLQQKQ
;
A
#
# COMPACT_ATOMS: atom_id res chain seq x y z
N MET A 1 -16.45 48.14 -33.57
CA MET A 1 -17.56 47.31 -33.05
C MET A 1 -17.23 45.86 -33.37
N ILE A 2 -16.80 45.10 -32.38
CA ILE A 2 -16.48 43.67 -32.56
C ILE A 2 -17.81 42.92 -32.50
N PRO A 3 -18.16 42.10 -33.51
CA PRO A 3 -19.44 41.39 -33.54
C PRO A 3 -19.62 40.51 -32.29
N PRO A 4 -20.82 40.46 -31.69
CA PRO A 4 -21.08 39.68 -30.46
C PRO A 4 -20.76 38.19 -30.60
N LEU A 5 -20.80 37.66 -31.83
CA LEU A 5 -20.43 36.28 -32.17
C LEU A 5 -18.93 35.98 -31.93
N LEU A 6 -18.06 36.97 -32.15
CA LEU A 6 -16.61 36.83 -31.93
C LEU A 6 -16.27 36.74 -30.44
N PHE A 7 -17.04 37.41 -29.59
CA PHE A 7 -16.87 37.36 -28.14
C PHE A 7 -17.29 36.00 -27.55
N GLN A 8 -18.34 35.39 -28.11
CA GLN A 8 -18.78 34.04 -27.71
C GLN A 8 -17.76 32.96 -28.11
N LEU A 9 -17.09 33.10 -29.26
CA LEU A 9 -16.08 32.15 -29.73
C LEU A 9 -14.83 32.13 -28.81
N MET A 10 -14.46 33.29 -28.26
CA MET A 10 -13.30 33.43 -27.37
C MET A 10 -13.52 32.81 -25.99
N ILE A 11 -14.78 32.73 -25.52
CA ILE A 11 -15.14 32.11 -24.23
C ILE A 11 -15.10 30.57 -24.31
N LEU A 12 -15.33 29.99 -25.48
CA LEU A 12 -15.29 28.53 -25.68
C LEU A 12 -13.86 27.96 -25.74
N LEU A 13 -12.88 28.80 -26.08
CA LEU A 13 -11.46 28.40 -26.19
C LEU A 13 -10.68 28.59 -24.87
N SER A 14 -11.29 29.16 -23.84
CA SER A 14 -10.62 29.48 -22.57
C SER A 14 -10.91 28.48 -21.44
N TRP A 15 -11.64 27.38 -21.71
CA TRP A 15 -11.74 26.30 -20.75
C TRP A 15 -10.47 25.46 -20.75
N PRO A 16 -9.72 25.40 -19.64
CA PRO A 16 -8.65 24.43 -19.51
C PRO A 16 -9.31 23.04 -19.48
N ILE A 17 -9.01 22.23 -20.50
CA ILE A 17 -9.33 20.81 -20.48
C ILE A 17 -8.39 20.19 -19.44
N ASN A 18 -8.87 20.01 -18.21
CA ASN A 18 -8.16 19.22 -17.22
C ASN A 18 -8.25 17.75 -17.64
N VAL A 19 -7.31 17.29 -18.46
CA VAL A 19 -7.13 15.87 -18.73
C VAL A 19 -6.42 15.27 -17.52
N LEU A 20 -7.18 14.58 -16.66
CA LEU A 20 -6.61 13.63 -15.71
C LEU A 20 -6.16 12.40 -16.52
N ALA A 21 -4.90 12.42 -16.95
CA ALA A 21 -4.29 11.27 -17.60
C ALA A 21 -3.91 10.24 -16.52
N GLU A 22 -4.85 9.35 -16.20
CA GLU A 22 -4.52 8.15 -15.42
C GLU A 22 -3.85 7.16 -16.37
N SER A 23 -2.52 7.09 -16.31
CA SER A 23 -1.75 6.15 -17.13
C SER A 23 -2.13 4.73 -16.70
N PRO A 24 -2.62 3.85 -17.60
CA PRO A 24 -2.93 2.48 -17.22
C PRO A 24 -1.65 1.80 -16.75
N ALA A 25 -1.67 1.25 -15.54
CA ALA A 25 -0.57 0.47 -15.02
C ALA A 25 -0.43 -0.81 -15.87
N ILE A 26 0.69 -0.92 -16.60
CA ILE A 26 0.90 -1.94 -17.63
C ILE A 26 1.81 -3.05 -17.11
N ALA A 27 1.38 -4.30 -17.30
CA ALA A 27 2.22 -5.46 -17.06
C ALA A 27 3.30 -5.60 -18.15
N LYS A 28 4.37 -6.34 -17.86
CA LYS A 28 5.37 -6.69 -18.88
C LYS A 28 4.71 -7.46 -20.04
N PRO A 29 5.12 -7.26 -21.30
CA PRO A 29 4.57 -8.01 -22.43
C PRO A 29 4.67 -9.53 -22.20
N ASP A 30 3.65 -10.26 -22.66
CA ASP A 30 3.50 -11.72 -22.52
C ASP A 30 3.40 -12.23 -21.08
N CYS A 31 3.17 -11.34 -20.11
CA CYS A 31 2.97 -11.71 -18.71
C CYS A 31 1.50 -11.60 -18.29
N PRO A 32 1.07 -12.40 -17.29
CA PRO A 32 -0.26 -12.24 -16.71
C PRO A 32 -0.48 -10.83 -16.17
N THR A 33 -1.56 -10.19 -16.60
CA THR A 33 -1.90 -8.80 -16.26
C THR A 33 -2.65 -8.68 -14.93
N ASN A 34 -3.28 -9.76 -14.47
CA ASN A 34 -4.13 -9.74 -13.30
C ASN A 34 -4.13 -11.09 -12.59
N CYS A 35 -4.34 -11.05 -11.27
CA CYS A 35 -4.67 -12.21 -10.46
C CYS A 35 -6.01 -11.91 -9.78
N ARG A 36 -7.05 -12.68 -10.12
CA ARG A 36 -8.44 -12.38 -9.73
C ARG A 36 -8.82 -10.96 -10.13
N ASN A 37 -9.12 -10.11 -9.16
CA ASN A 37 -9.55 -8.72 -9.34
C ASN A 37 -8.42 -7.71 -9.05
N VAL A 38 -7.17 -8.16 -8.98
CA VAL A 38 -6.00 -7.32 -8.72
C VAL A 38 -5.16 -7.22 -10.00
N SER A 39 -4.97 -6.00 -10.49
CA SER A 39 -4.05 -5.73 -11.61
C SER A 39 -2.60 -5.85 -11.14
N ILE A 40 -1.75 -6.50 -11.92
CA ILE A 40 -0.34 -6.74 -11.62
C ILE A 40 0.54 -6.04 -12.68
N PRO A 41 0.83 -4.75 -12.49
CA PRO A 41 1.68 -3.99 -13.40
C PRO A 41 3.17 -4.19 -13.10
N PHE A 42 4.02 -3.95 -14.10
CA PHE A 42 5.46 -3.89 -13.90
C PHE A 42 5.80 -2.74 -12.92
N PRO A 43 6.72 -2.91 -11.94
CA PRO A 43 7.75 -3.95 -11.82
C PRO A 43 7.29 -5.28 -11.20
N PHE A 44 6.04 -5.39 -10.76
CA PHE A 44 5.48 -6.63 -10.23
C PHE A 44 5.08 -7.59 -11.35
N GLY A 45 5.10 -8.88 -11.05
CA GLY A 45 4.75 -9.88 -12.07
C GLY A 45 4.54 -11.27 -11.54
N ILE A 46 3.82 -12.07 -12.32
CA ILE A 46 3.52 -13.47 -12.02
C ILE A 46 4.29 -14.36 -12.99
N GLY A 47 5.09 -15.27 -12.46
CA GLY A 47 5.89 -16.20 -13.25
C GLY A 47 7.27 -15.67 -13.64
N ALA A 48 8.15 -16.59 -14.03
CA ALA A 48 9.54 -16.30 -14.30
C ALA A 48 9.70 -15.27 -15.44
N GLY A 49 10.52 -14.24 -15.19
CA GLY A 49 10.80 -13.19 -16.17
C GLY A 49 9.71 -12.12 -16.31
N CYS A 50 8.69 -12.12 -15.44
CA CYS A 50 7.59 -11.14 -15.47
C CYS A 50 7.72 -10.00 -14.45
N TYR A 51 8.64 -10.13 -13.49
CA TYR A 51 8.93 -9.16 -12.45
C TYR A 51 10.35 -8.58 -12.61
N LEU A 52 10.61 -7.43 -11.99
CA LEU A 52 11.92 -6.77 -12.04
C LEU A 52 13.02 -7.58 -11.33
N ASP A 53 12.73 -8.06 -10.12
CA ASP A 53 13.56 -8.95 -9.32
C ASP A 53 12.70 -9.73 -8.31
N ASP A 54 13.31 -10.63 -7.54
CA ASP A 54 12.64 -11.55 -6.62
C ASP A 54 11.78 -10.85 -5.55
N TRP A 55 12.04 -9.58 -5.21
CA TRP A 55 11.20 -8.81 -4.28
C TRP A 55 9.83 -8.48 -4.87
N TYR A 56 9.74 -8.39 -6.19
CA TYR A 56 8.55 -7.98 -6.95
C TYR A 56 7.73 -9.17 -7.47
N GLU A 57 8.12 -10.40 -7.14
CA GLU A 57 7.39 -11.59 -7.54
C GLU A 57 6.03 -11.69 -6.82
N VAL A 58 4.96 -11.76 -7.60
CA VAL A 58 3.61 -12.05 -7.12
C VAL A 58 3.27 -13.49 -7.45
N THR A 59 2.91 -14.26 -6.44
CA THR A 59 2.32 -15.58 -6.61
C THR A 59 0.80 -15.44 -6.68
N CYS A 60 0.16 -16.17 -7.58
CA CYS A 60 -1.30 -16.19 -7.71
C CYS A 60 -1.82 -17.59 -7.36
N ASN A 61 -2.44 -17.74 -6.20
CA ASN A 61 -2.97 -19.02 -5.72
C ASN A 61 -4.50 -18.98 -5.55
N SER A 62 -5.08 -20.08 -5.08
CA SER A 62 -6.52 -20.19 -4.79
C SER A 62 -6.99 -19.34 -3.60
N SER A 63 -6.10 -18.66 -2.89
CA SER A 63 -6.42 -17.72 -1.81
C SER A 63 -6.30 -16.26 -2.25
N GLY A 64 -5.48 -15.96 -3.26
CA GLY A 64 -5.30 -14.61 -3.80
C GLY A 64 -3.92 -14.37 -4.40
N PRO A 65 -3.63 -13.13 -4.80
CA PRO A 65 -2.27 -12.69 -5.09
C PRO A 65 -1.49 -12.45 -3.79
N PHE A 66 -0.26 -12.96 -3.72
CA PHE A 66 0.64 -12.75 -2.58
C PHE A 66 2.00 -12.27 -3.06
N LEU A 67 2.53 -11.24 -2.40
CA LEU A 67 3.91 -10.82 -2.60
C LEU A 67 4.82 -11.88 -1.97
N ARG A 68 5.57 -12.60 -2.81
CA ARG A 68 6.25 -13.84 -2.40
C ARG A 68 7.30 -13.60 -1.31
N SER A 69 8.00 -12.48 -1.40
CA SER A 69 9.14 -12.13 -0.54
C SER A 69 8.77 -11.93 0.94
N ILE A 70 7.57 -11.40 1.21
CA ILE A 70 7.09 -11.10 2.58
C ILE A 70 5.79 -11.82 2.93
N ASN A 71 5.29 -12.68 2.02
CA ASN A 71 4.09 -13.49 2.18
C ASN A 71 2.83 -12.70 2.61
N LEU A 72 2.65 -11.49 2.04
CA LEU A 72 1.46 -10.67 2.28
C LEU A 72 0.53 -10.70 1.07
N GLU A 73 -0.77 -10.83 1.33
CA GLU A 73 -1.80 -10.75 0.29
C GLU A 73 -1.84 -9.34 -0.29
N VAL A 74 -1.80 -9.24 -1.62
CA VAL A 74 -1.87 -7.96 -2.33
C VAL A 74 -3.33 -7.61 -2.61
N LEU A 75 -3.80 -6.49 -2.08
CA LEU A 75 -5.18 -6.04 -2.27
C LEU A 75 -5.31 -5.09 -3.46
N ASN A 76 -4.30 -4.24 -3.67
CA ASN A 76 -4.26 -3.31 -4.79
C ASN A 76 -2.82 -2.87 -5.07
N ILE A 77 -2.52 -2.60 -6.34
CA ILE A 77 -1.27 -1.95 -6.76
C ILE A 77 -1.67 -0.69 -7.53
N SER A 78 -1.14 0.44 -7.09
CA SER A 78 -1.36 1.75 -7.71
C SER A 78 -0.02 2.33 -8.14
N ILE A 79 0.14 2.53 -9.45
CA ILE A 79 1.36 3.11 -10.04
C ILE A 79 0.94 4.39 -10.75
N SER A 80 1.48 5.53 -10.30
CA SER A 80 1.37 6.83 -10.94
C SER A 80 2.76 7.39 -11.23
N LEU A 81 2.81 8.55 -11.90
CA LEU A 81 4.07 9.24 -12.19
C LEU A 81 4.80 9.70 -10.91
N ASP A 82 4.04 9.95 -9.85
CA ASP A 82 4.55 10.57 -8.62
C ASP A 82 4.77 9.55 -7.49
N ALA A 83 4.04 8.43 -7.50
CA ALA A 83 4.14 7.41 -6.46
C ALA A 83 3.75 6.01 -6.98
N SER A 84 4.43 5.00 -6.47
CA SER A 84 4.05 3.59 -6.63
C SER A 84 3.76 2.99 -5.26
N THR A 85 2.52 2.60 -5.03
CA THR A 85 2.06 2.06 -3.74
C THR A 85 1.42 0.70 -3.92
N MET A 86 1.57 -0.13 -2.88
CA MET A 86 0.93 -1.43 -2.78
C MET A 86 0.12 -1.47 -1.49
N LEU A 87 -1.14 -1.81 -1.61
CA LEU A 87 -2.03 -2.11 -0.50
C LEU A 87 -1.97 -3.60 -0.21
N VAL A 88 -1.67 -3.97 1.03
CA VAL A 88 -1.51 -5.37 1.44
C VAL A 88 -2.38 -5.70 2.64
N ASN A 89 -2.74 -6.96 2.80
CA ASN A 89 -3.42 -7.45 3.99
C ASN A 89 -2.37 -7.68 5.10
N HIS A 90 -2.10 -6.64 5.89
CA HIS A 90 -1.16 -6.70 7.00
C HIS A 90 -1.81 -7.39 8.23
N PRO A 91 -1.12 -8.31 8.92
CA PRO A 91 -1.68 -8.99 10.07
C PRO A 91 -1.94 -8.05 11.26
N VAL A 92 -2.90 -8.43 12.09
CA VAL A 92 -3.25 -7.73 13.32
C VAL A 92 -2.47 -8.34 14.47
N ILE A 93 -1.60 -7.55 15.10
CA ILE A 93 -0.82 -8.00 16.24
C ILE A 93 -1.62 -7.71 17.52
N TYR A 94 -1.74 -8.68 18.41
CA TYR A 94 -2.37 -8.46 19.71
C TYR A 94 -1.56 -9.13 20.83
N SER A 95 -1.71 -8.58 22.03
CA SER A 95 -1.10 -9.11 23.24
C SER A 95 -2.11 -8.98 24.38
N CYS A 96 -2.53 -10.11 24.93
CA CYS A 96 -3.52 -10.18 26.01
C CYS A 96 -2.90 -10.55 27.36
N ASP A 97 -1.78 -11.27 27.40
CA ASP A 97 -0.97 -11.61 28.57
C ASP A 97 0.47 -12.00 28.14
N ASP A 98 1.42 -12.07 29.10
CA ASP A 98 2.86 -12.34 28.83
C ASP A 98 3.15 -13.63 28.03
N ASN A 99 2.21 -14.58 28.00
CA ASN A 99 2.37 -15.88 27.33
C ASN A 99 1.57 -16.02 26.02
N ASP A 100 0.73 -15.04 25.66
CA ASP A 100 -0.19 -15.11 24.51
C ASP A 100 0.08 -13.94 23.55
N VAL A 101 1.33 -13.87 23.10
CA VAL A 101 1.77 -12.90 22.09
C VAL A 101 1.77 -13.60 20.74
N MET A 102 0.78 -13.30 19.90
CA MET A 102 0.80 -13.72 18.50
C MET A 102 1.67 -12.73 17.71
N ASN A 103 2.96 -13.07 17.59
CA ASN A 103 3.96 -12.28 16.88
C ASN A 103 3.92 -12.59 15.38
N GLU A 104 2.90 -12.12 14.66
CA GLU A 104 3.01 -12.00 13.20
C GLU A 104 3.71 -10.67 12.88
N THR A 105 5.04 -10.73 12.80
CA THR A 105 5.88 -9.58 12.46
C THR A 105 6.24 -9.63 10.98
N VAL A 106 5.98 -8.53 10.27
CA VAL A 106 6.47 -8.33 8.90
C VAL A 106 7.82 -7.62 8.99
N ASP A 107 8.87 -8.26 8.50
CA ASP A 107 10.20 -7.67 8.40
C ASP A 107 10.40 -7.10 6.99
N LEU A 108 10.57 -5.78 6.91
CA LEU A 108 10.88 -5.07 5.67
C LEU A 108 12.36 -4.66 5.61
N GLU A 109 13.20 -5.09 6.56
CA GLU A 109 14.62 -4.80 6.57
C GLU A 109 15.28 -5.33 5.30
N ARG A 110 16.07 -4.48 4.64
CA ARG A 110 16.76 -4.77 3.37
C ARG A 110 15.84 -5.02 2.18
N SER A 111 14.52 -4.89 2.35
CA SER A 111 13.57 -4.87 1.23
C SER A 111 13.55 -3.49 0.55
N PRO A 112 13.13 -3.39 -0.73
CA PRO A 112 12.90 -2.11 -1.38
C PRO A 112 11.62 -1.41 -0.91
N PHE A 113 10.88 -1.99 0.04
CA PHE A 113 9.57 -1.52 0.49
C PHE A 113 9.67 -0.75 1.81
N PHE A 114 8.81 0.25 1.96
CA PHE A 114 8.62 1.00 3.20
C PHE A 114 7.14 1.30 3.39
N PHE A 115 6.73 1.56 4.63
CA PHE A 115 5.36 1.98 4.91
C PHE A 115 5.12 3.38 4.37
N SER A 116 4.05 3.53 3.59
CA SER A 116 3.61 4.84 3.07
C SER A 116 3.18 5.76 4.22
N ASP A 117 3.40 7.07 4.06
CA ASP A 117 2.92 8.11 4.97
C ASP A 117 1.39 8.16 5.06
N ALA A 118 0.69 7.54 4.10
CA ALA A 118 -0.76 7.39 4.12
C ALA A 118 -1.24 6.33 5.14
N ASN A 119 -0.35 5.44 5.60
CA ASN A 119 -0.72 4.42 6.58
C ASN A 119 -0.91 5.01 7.96
N ARG A 120 -1.85 4.44 8.72
CA ARG A 120 -2.12 4.83 10.11
C ARG A 120 -1.84 3.68 11.08
N PHE A 121 -0.78 3.84 11.85
CA PHE A 121 -0.48 2.98 12.98
C PHE A 121 -1.42 3.26 14.16
N THR A 122 -2.16 2.25 14.61
CA THR A 122 -3.14 2.39 15.70
C THR A 122 -2.92 1.30 16.75
N GLY A 123 -2.67 1.70 17.99
CA GLY A 123 -2.73 0.82 19.15
C GLY A 123 -4.03 1.06 19.94
N VAL A 124 -4.78 0.01 20.19
CA VAL A 124 -6.02 0.04 20.99
C VAL A 124 -5.84 -0.87 22.18
N GLY A 125 -5.87 -0.34 23.40
CA GLY A 125 -5.74 -1.21 24.55
C GLY A 125 -5.70 -0.50 25.87
N CYS A 126 -5.40 -1.25 26.91
CA CYS A 126 -5.42 -0.85 28.30
C CYS A 126 -4.05 -1.16 28.90
N ASN A 127 -3.36 -0.11 29.37
CA ASN A 127 -1.94 -0.16 29.74
C ASN A 127 -1.06 -0.73 28.61
N THR A 128 -1.19 -0.15 27.43
CA THR A 128 -0.56 -0.63 26.18
C THR A 128 0.45 0.39 25.69
N PHE A 129 1.65 -0.09 25.36
CA PHE A 129 2.65 0.67 24.64
C PHE A 129 3.00 -0.06 23.35
N ALA A 130 2.83 0.61 22.21
CA ALA A 130 3.13 0.07 20.89
C ALA A 130 3.99 1.07 20.14
N TYR A 131 4.96 0.59 19.38
CA TYR A 131 5.86 1.46 18.62
C TYR A 131 6.21 0.83 17.28
N LEU A 132 6.46 1.70 16.30
CA LEU A 132 7.14 1.37 15.05
C LEU A 132 8.61 1.70 15.20
N SER A 133 9.47 0.75 14.85
CA SER A 133 10.91 0.93 14.84
C SER A 133 11.44 0.66 13.44
N SER A 134 12.48 1.39 13.05
CA SER A 134 13.23 1.18 11.82
C SER A 134 14.71 1.14 12.17
N ASN A 135 15.52 0.42 11.41
CA ASN A 135 16.97 0.37 11.65
C ASN A 135 17.67 1.75 11.56
N ILE A 136 17.02 2.75 10.95
CA ILE A 136 17.53 4.13 10.85
C ILE A 136 17.09 4.99 12.05
N SER A 137 15.92 4.70 12.64
CA SER A 137 15.28 5.51 13.69
C SER A 137 14.79 4.63 14.83
N ILE A 138 15.21 4.94 16.06
CA ILE A 138 14.90 4.13 17.25
C ILE A 138 13.37 3.92 17.39
N ILE A 139 12.57 4.97 17.11
CA ILE A 139 11.10 4.92 17.07
C ILE A 139 10.59 5.90 15.99
N SER A 140 9.81 5.43 15.01
CA SER A 140 9.16 6.29 14.00
C SER A 140 7.73 6.70 14.36
N ALA A 141 7.03 5.89 15.17
CA ALA A 141 5.71 6.21 15.71
C ALA A 141 5.48 5.43 17.02
N ALA A 142 4.67 5.96 17.93
CA ALA A 142 4.27 5.24 19.15
C ALA A 142 2.82 5.54 19.56
N CYS A 143 2.19 4.56 20.19
CA CYS A 143 0.88 4.64 20.81
C CYS A 143 1.00 4.22 22.28
N LEU A 144 0.53 5.08 23.18
CA LEU A 144 0.45 4.80 24.61
C LEU A 144 -1.01 4.93 25.08
N SER A 145 -1.53 3.90 25.74
CA SER A 145 -2.82 3.92 26.41
C SER A 145 -2.66 3.52 27.87
N VAL A 146 -3.09 4.37 28.79
CA VAL A 146 -2.95 4.17 30.24
C VAL A 146 -4.32 4.17 30.89
N THR A 147 -4.74 3.01 31.42
CA THR A 147 -6.08 2.78 31.99
C THR A 147 -6.03 1.61 32.98
N LYS A 148 -7.00 1.49 33.89
CA LYS A 148 -7.00 0.52 35.02
C LYS A 148 -7.27 -0.96 34.67
N ALA A 149 -7.40 -1.34 33.41
CA ALA A 149 -7.66 -2.73 32.97
C ALA A 149 -6.53 -3.28 32.06
N LYS A 150 -6.61 -4.55 31.65
CA LYS A 150 -5.61 -5.25 30.83
C LYS A 150 -6.27 -5.72 29.52
N LYS A 151 -5.81 -5.25 28.35
CA LYS A 151 -6.04 -5.86 27.00
C LYS A 151 -5.57 -4.92 25.88
N ALA A 152 -4.93 -5.43 24.83
CA ALA A 152 -4.44 -4.65 23.69
C ALA A 152 -4.66 -5.33 22.32
N LEU A 153 -4.94 -4.52 21.30
CA LEU A 153 -5.08 -4.84 19.87
C LEU A 153 -4.30 -3.79 19.07
N LEU A 154 -3.42 -4.20 18.15
CA LEU A 154 -2.68 -3.31 17.26
C LEU A 154 -3.17 -3.49 15.84
N GLN A 155 -3.54 -2.39 15.20
CA GLN A 155 -4.11 -2.36 13.87
C GLN A 155 -3.29 -1.38 13.03
N GLN A 156 -2.82 -1.83 11.87
CA GLN A 156 -2.36 -0.96 10.81
C GLN A 156 -3.55 -0.71 9.89
N LYS A 157 -4.07 0.51 9.87
CA LYS A 157 -5.12 0.88 8.92
C LYS A 157 -4.46 1.56 7.73
N GLN A 158 -4.58 0.95 6.55
CA GLN A 158 -4.26 1.56 5.27
C GLN A 158 -5.48 2.26 4.68
#